data_AF-A0A8J5J3Z2-F1
#
_entry.id   AF-A0A8J5J3Z2-F1
#
_cell.length_a   1.000
_cell.length_b   1.000
_cell.length_c   1.000
_cell.angle_alpha   90.00
_cell.angle_beta   90.00
_cell.angle_gamma   90.00
#
_symmetry.space_group_name_H-M   'P 1'
#
loop_
_entity.id
_entity.type
_entity.pdbx_description
1 polymer ?
#
loop_
_entity_poly.entity_id
_entity_poly.type
_entity_poly.pdbx_seq_one_letter_code
_entity_poly.pdbx_strand_id
1 'polypeptide(L)'
;LRFRGLNHEFIIQSSTKLQHQFPQFPPLFHPHETFTFAAAAVACLATQSFAYDETTACPISETVKLLNLASDPYLSSCQTASGYTFVPPSAYPTDIQVLLMCLTSDCYSLIGDLLALEPSDCVINFGSVSINVLQLAESFQPNCTALGLSA
;
A
#
# COMPACT_ATOMS: atom_id res chain seq x y z
N LEU A 1 27.57 11.89 22.79
CA LEU A 1 26.62 12.99 23.08
C LEU A 1 25.66 12.51 24.15
N ARG A 2 25.50 13.28 25.24
CA ARG A 2 24.69 12.91 26.41
C ARG A 2 23.44 13.80 26.41
N PHE A 3 22.27 13.21 26.22
CA PHE A 3 20.98 13.84 26.54
C PHE A 3 20.26 12.95 27.55
N ARG A 4 19.63 13.58 28.54
CA ARG A 4 19.10 12.98 29.78
C ARG A 4 17.59 13.22 29.82
N GLY A 5 16.81 12.14 29.93
CA GLY A 5 15.40 12.10 30.38
C GLY A 5 14.35 12.41 29.29
N LEU A 6 13.20 11.75 29.19
CA LEU A 6 12.58 10.63 29.92
C LEU A 6 11.34 10.16 29.10
N ASN A 7 11.04 8.86 29.14
CA ASN A 7 9.74 8.20 28.85
C ASN A 7 9.29 7.96 27.39
N HIS A 8 9.96 7.03 26.70
CA HIS A 8 9.31 5.84 26.14
C HIS A 8 10.42 4.82 25.87
N GLU A 9 10.30 3.60 26.40
CA GLU A 9 11.28 2.53 26.22
C GLU A 9 11.45 2.21 24.74
N PHE A 10 12.55 2.70 24.18
CA PHE A 10 13.08 2.25 22.92
C PHE A 10 13.75 0.89 23.16
N ILE A 11 12.97 -0.19 23.17
CA ILE A 11 13.50 -1.55 23.01
C ILE A 11 13.94 -1.68 21.54
N ILE A 12 15.06 -1.04 21.20
CA ILE A 12 15.93 -1.58 20.16
C ILE A 12 16.93 -2.44 20.91
N GLN A 13 16.45 -3.60 21.34
CA GLN A 13 17.29 -4.62 21.93
C GLN A 13 17.25 -5.87 21.04
N SER A 14 18.28 -5.94 20.19
CA SER A 14 18.93 -7.19 19.80
C SER A 14 18.17 -8.10 18.81
N SER A 15 18.32 -7.80 17.51
CA SER A 15 17.98 -8.70 16.39
C SER A 15 18.85 -9.97 16.30
N THR A 16 19.59 -10.33 17.36
CA THR A 16 20.53 -11.47 17.35
C THR A 16 20.12 -12.63 18.26
N LYS A 17 18.95 -12.56 18.92
CA LYS A 17 18.50 -13.59 19.87
C LYS A 17 17.16 -14.24 19.54
N LEU A 18 16.83 -14.36 18.26
CA LEU A 18 15.67 -15.15 17.81
C LEU A 18 16.01 -16.16 16.69
N GLN A 19 17.24 -16.71 16.68
CA GLN A 19 17.62 -17.81 15.79
C GLN A 19 17.60 -19.19 16.46
N HIS A 20 17.10 -19.33 17.70
CA HIS A 20 17.20 -20.59 18.46
C HIS A 20 15.90 -21.07 19.07
N GLN A 21 14.81 -21.11 18.30
CA GLN A 21 13.70 -22.00 18.62
C GLN A 21 12.94 -22.42 17.36
N PHE A 22 13.63 -23.12 16.45
CA PHE A 22 12.95 -23.99 15.50
C PHE A 22 12.67 -25.33 16.20
N PRO A 23 11.41 -25.77 16.37
CA PRO A 23 11.15 -27.17 16.67
C PRO A 23 11.58 -28.01 15.46
N GLN A 24 12.65 -28.79 15.64
CA GLN A 24 13.11 -29.74 14.64
C GLN A 24 12.11 -30.90 14.56
N PHE A 25 11.29 -30.92 13.52
CA PHE A 25 10.45 -32.07 13.20
C PHE A 25 11.27 -33.14 12.46
N PRO A 26 11.20 -34.43 12.87
CA PRO A 26 11.95 -35.49 12.22
C PRO A 26 11.37 -35.83 10.83
N PRO A 27 12.20 -36.25 9.86
CA PRO A 27 11.71 -36.72 8.57
C PRO A 27 11.19 -38.15 8.74
N LEU A 28 9.87 -38.33 8.78
CA LEU A 28 9.28 -39.67 8.56
C LEU A 28 9.09 -39.89 7.06
N PHE A 29 10.08 -40.56 6.48
CA PHE A 29 10.05 -41.17 5.16
C PHE A 29 9.22 -42.46 5.23
N HIS A 30 8.13 -42.56 4.47
CA HIS A 30 7.59 -43.84 3.99
C HIS A 30 7.12 -43.67 2.53
N PRO A 31 7.54 -44.55 1.60
CA PRO A 31 7.26 -44.42 0.19
C PRO A 31 6.01 -45.21 -0.19
N HIS A 32 5.13 -44.65 -1.03
CA HIS A 32 4.54 -45.36 -2.17
C HIS A 32 3.77 -44.38 -3.09
N GLU A 33 3.99 -44.55 -4.39
CA GLU A 33 3.21 -44.11 -5.54
C GLU A 33 3.20 -42.63 -5.94
N THR A 34 3.95 -42.42 -7.01
CA THR A 34 3.86 -41.38 -8.03
C THR A 34 2.46 -40.84 -8.32
N PHE A 35 2.30 -39.51 -8.28
CA PHE A 35 1.50 -38.75 -9.25
C PHE A 35 1.94 -37.27 -9.20
N THR A 36 2.62 -36.82 -10.25
CA THR A 36 3.02 -35.42 -10.47
C THR A 36 1.81 -34.57 -10.83
N PHE A 37 1.46 -33.61 -9.97
CA PHE A 37 0.70 -32.40 -10.32
C PHE A 37 1.31 -31.18 -9.64
N ALA A 38 1.30 -30.07 -10.39
CA ALA A 38 2.10 -28.87 -10.22
C ALA A 38 2.03 -28.22 -8.81
N ALA A 39 3.16 -27.65 -8.39
CA ALA A 39 3.32 -26.93 -7.14
C ALA A 39 2.32 -25.76 -7.04
N ALA A 40 1.34 -25.88 -6.13
CA ALA A 40 0.62 -24.73 -5.62
C ALA A 40 1.54 -23.96 -4.68
N ALA A 41 2.28 -22.99 -5.21
CA ALA A 41 3.00 -22.03 -4.39
C ALA A 41 1.98 -21.08 -3.77
N VAL A 42 1.56 -21.36 -2.54
CA VAL A 42 0.80 -20.40 -1.72
C VAL A 42 1.79 -19.28 -1.35
N ALA A 43 1.76 -18.19 -2.11
CA ALA A 43 2.51 -16.99 -1.80
C ALA A 43 1.90 -16.35 -0.54
N CYS A 44 2.57 -16.49 0.60
CA CYS A 44 2.24 -15.69 1.78
C CYS A 44 2.49 -14.22 1.45
N LEU A 45 1.41 -13.43 1.37
CA LEU A 45 1.48 -11.97 1.29
C LEU A 45 2.14 -11.45 2.56
N ALA A 46 3.44 -11.19 2.51
CA ALA A 46 4.12 -10.43 3.55
C ALA A 46 3.57 -9.00 3.49
N THR A 47 2.73 -8.63 4.46
CA THR A 47 2.25 -7.26 4.63
C THR A 47 3.45 -6.36 4.93
N GLN A 48 3.93 -5.66 3.91
CA GLN A 48 4.91 -4.60 4.07
C GLN A 48 4.17 -3.39 4.63
N SER A 49 4.35 -3.12 5.92
CA SER A 49 3.85 -1.89 6.53
C SER A 49 4.82 -0.75 6.17
N PHE A 50 4.45 0.06 5.19
CA PHE A 50 5.01 1.40 5.08
C PHE A 50 4.53 2.19 6.31
N ALA A 51 5.45 2.78 7.06
CA ALA A 51 5.09 3.65 8.17
C ALA A 51 4.86 5.05 7.62
N TYR A 52 3.60 5.40 7.40
CA TYR A 52 3.16 6.74 7.00
C TYR A 52 2.70 7.51 8.24
N ASP A 53 2.98 8.81 8.29
CA ASP A 53 2.58 9.66 9.41
C ASP A 53 1.11 10.09 9.25
N GLU A 54 0.18 9.31 9.84
CA GLU A 54 -1.26 9.65 9.86
C GLU A 54 -1.60 10.82 10.80
N THR A 55 -0.60 11.48 11.40
CA THR A 55 -0.83 12.51 12.42
C THR A 55 -0.58 13.92 11.92
N THR A 56 0.15 14.06 10.81
CA THR A 56 0.51 15.35 10.21
C THR A 56 -0.60 15.84 9.29
N ALA A 57 -1.32 16.88 9.72
CA ALA A 57 -2.35 17.50 8.89
C ALA A 57 -1.75 18.30 7.72
N CYS A 58 -2.30 18.12 6.52
CA CYS A 58 -1.87 18.88 5.36
C CYS A 58 -2.28 20.36 5.40
N PRO A 59 -1.47 21.27 4.82
CA PRO A 59 -1.95 22.59 4.48
C PRO A 59 -3.02 22.54 3.38
N ILE A 60 -3.91 23.53 3.33
CA ILE A 60 -5.00 23.63 2.33
C ILE A 60 -4.48 23.58 0.87
N SER A 61 -3.24 23.97 0.63
CA SER A 61 -2.60 23.86 -0.69
C SER A 61 -2.55 22.42 -1.22
N GLU A 62 -2.49 21.40 -0.37
CA GLU A 62 -2.52 19.99 -0.79
C GLU A 62 -3.90 19.59 -1.31
N THR A 63 -4.97 20.13 -0.74
CA THR A 63 -6.33 19.95 -1.27
C THR A 63 -6.47 20.58 -2.65
N VAL A 64 -5.82 21.72 -2.89
CA VAL A 64 -5.82 22.37 -4.22
C VAL A 64 -5.07 21.53 -5.25
N LYS A 65 -3.93 20.93 -4.88
CA LYS A 65 -3.22 19.97 -5.75
C LYS A 65 -4.15 18.83 -6.15
N LEU A 66 -4.79 18.16 -5.20
CA LEU A 66 -5.73 17.08 -5.51
C LEU A 66 -6.91 17.54 -6.38
N LEU A 67 -7.42 18.75 -6.16
CA LEU A 67 -8.50 19.31 -6.96
C LEU A 67 -8.08 19.58 -8.42
N ASN A 68 -6.80 19.86 -8.69
CA ASN A 68 -6.30 19.99 -10.07
C ASN A 68 -6.46 18.69 -10.86
N LEU A 69 -6.44 17.53 -10.17
CA LEU A 69 -6.71 16.23 -10.78
C LEU A 69 -8.14 16.13 -11.34
N ALA A 70 -9.08 16.99 -10.92
CA ALA A 70 -10.45 17.02 -11.45
C ALA A 70 -10.52 17.27 -12.97
N SER A 71 -9.49 17.90 -13.54
CA SER A 71 -9.39 18.18 -14.98
C SER A 71 -8.51 17.16 -15.73
N ASP A 72 -8.01 16.15 -15.04
CA ASP A 72 -7.16 15.12 -15.61
C ASP A 72 -7.93 14.25 -16.63
N PRO A 73 -7.38 14.02 -17.83
CA PRO A 73 -8.09 13.28 -18.88
C PRO A 73 -8.36 11.82 -18.53
N TYR A 74 -7.59 11.23 -17.61
CA TYR A 74 -7.71 9.83 -17.21
C TYR A 74 -8.63 9.63 -16.00
N LEU A 75 -9.00 10.72 -15.31
CA LEU A 75 -9.82 10.67 -14.11
C LEU A 75 -11.15 9.95 -14.34
N SER A 76 -11.95 10.42 -15.30
CA SER A 76 -13.28 9.86 -15.52
C SER A 76 -13.25 8.39 -15.92
N SER A 77 -12.27 8.00 -16.74
CA SER A 77 -12.12 6.63 -17.20
C SER A 77 -11.73 5.70 -16.04
N CYS A 78 -10.72 6.07 -15.26
CA CYS A 78 -10.29 5.29 -14.11
C CYS A 78 -11.39 5.16 -13.04
N GLN A 79 -12.08 6.25 -12.68
CA GLN A 79 -13.16 6.20 -11.71
C GLN A 79 -14.32 5.31 -12.18
N THR A 80 -14.66 5.38 -13.47
CA THR A 80 -15.75 4.56 -14.05
C THR A 80 -15.39 3.08 -14.05
N ALA A 81 -14.16 2.74 -14.42
CA ALA A 81 -13.70 1.35 -14.51
C ALA A 81 -13.53 0.70 -13.12
N SER A 82 -13.02 1.47 -12.15
CA SER A 82 -12.72 0.96 -10.81
C SER A 82 -13.86 1.10 -9.80
N GLY A 83 -14.73 2.09 -10.00
CA GLY A 83 -15.70 2.52 -8.99
C GLY A 83 -15.07 3.25 -7.80
N TYR A 84 -13.80 3.66 -7.88
CA TYR A 84 -13.15 4.50 -6.87
C TYR A 84 -13.28 5.98 -7.22
N THR A 85 -13.59 6.83 -6.25
CA THR A 85 -13.64 8.28 -6.43
C THR A 85 -12.36 8.92 -5.90
N PHE A 86 -11.65 9.67 -6.74
CA PHE A 86 -10.41 10.36 -6.35
C PHE A 86 -10.64 11.79 -5.84
N VAL A 87 -11.65 12.50 -6.34
CA VAL A 87 -11.82 13.94 -6.09
C VAL A 87 -13.27 14.29 -5.74
N PRO A 88 -13.61 14.54 -4.47
CA PRO A 88 -12.85 14.15 -3.27
C PRO A 88 -12.99 12.65 -2.98
N PRO A 89 -11.98 12.01 -2.36
CA PRO A 89 -12.06 10.61 -1.99
C PRO A 89 -12.96 10.41 -0.77
N SER A 90 -13.72 9.31 -0.76
CA SER A 90 -14.60 8.94 0.36
C SER A 90 -14.02 7.83 1.26
N ALA A 91 -12.91 7.22 0.85
CA ALA A 91 -12.16 6.20 1.58
C ALA A 91 -10.82 5.93 0.85
N TYR A 92 -9.97 5.09 1.42
CA TYR A 92 -8.97 4.37 0.63
C TYR A 92 -9.66 3.34 -0.28
N PRO A 93 -9.09 3.02 -1.46
CA PRO A 93 -9.63 1.98 -2.34
C PRO A 93 -9.74 0.63 -1.61
N THR A 94 -10.85 -0.06 -1.81
CA THR A 94 -11.02 -1.47 -1.40
C THR A 94 -10.19 -2.40 -2.28
N ASP A 95 -9.91 -3.63 -1.84
CA ASP A 95 -9.15 -4.61 -2.63
C ASP A 95 -9.73 -4.85 -4.03
N ILE A 96 -11.06 -4.85 -4.16
CA ILE A 96 -11.75 -5.00 -5.46
C ILE A 96 -11.51 -3.76 -6.34
N GLN A 97 -11.61 -2.56 -5.76
CA GLN A 97 -11.32 -1.32 -6.50
C GLN A 97 -9.85 -1.29 -6.94
N VAL A 98 -8.91 -1.65 -6.06
CA VAL A 98 -7.48 -1.76 -6.41
C VAL A 98 -7.29 -2.72 -7.58
N LEU A 99 -7.85 -3.93 -7.52
CA LEU A 99 -7.76 -4.89 -8.62
C LEU A 99 -8.26 -4.30 -9.95
N LEU A 100 -9.42 -3.63 -9.95
CA LEU A 100 -9.97 -3.00 -11.14
C LEU A 100 -9.12 -1.82 -11.64
N MET A 101 -8.54 -1.04 -10.73
CA MET A 101 -7.57 0.01 -11.08
C MET A 101 -6.33 -0.60 -11.74
N CYS A 102 -5.77 -1.69 -11.19
CA CYS A 102 -4.61 -2.39 -11.74
C CYS A 102 -4.87 -3.04 -13.12
N LEU A 103 -6.13 -3.27 -13.48
CA LEU A 103 -6.52 -3.78 -14.81
C LEU A 103 -6.80 -2.66 -15.83
N THR A 104 -6.74 -1.38 -15.40
CA THR A 104 -7.13 -0.22 -16.21
C THR A 104 -5.91 0.67 -16.48
N SER A 105 -5.47 0.77 -17.73
CA SER A 105 -4.31 1.60 -18.11
C SER A 105 -4.44 3.05 -17.69
N ASP A 106 -5.64 3.62 -17.81
CA ASP A 106 -5.92 5.02 -17.46
C ASP A 106 -5.73 5.27 -15.95
N CYS A 107 -5.88 4.25 -15.10
CA CYS A 107 -5.56 4.39 -13.68
C CYS A 107 -4.05 4.50 -13.43
N TYR A 108 -3.20 3.84 -14.23
CA TYR A 108 -1.75 4.03 -14.14
C TYR A 108 -1.36 5.45 -14.55
N SER A 109 -1.94 5.96 -15.65
CA SER A 109 -1.72 7.35 -16.08
C SER A 109 -2.19 8.34 -15.03
N LEU A 110 -3.40 8.17 -14.49
CA LEU A 110 -3.95 9.02 -13.44
C LEU A 110 -3.08 9.04 -12.17
N ILE A 111 -2.58 7.88 -11.73
CA ILE A 111 -1.70 7.80 -10.55
C ILE A 111 -0.35 8.46 -10.85
N GLY A 112 0.18 8.31 -12.06
CA GLY A 112 1.38 9.02 -12.51
C GLY A 112 1.20 10.54 -12.47
N ASP A 113 0.08 11.04 -13.00
CA ASP A 113 -0.26 12.46 -12.99
C ASP A 113 -0.52 12.98 -11.56
N LEU A 114 -1.10 12.15 -10.68
CA LEU A 114 -1.23 12.46 -9.25
C LEU A 114 0.12 12.59 -8.54
N LEU A 115 1.07 11.69 -8.81
CA LEU A 115 2.44 11.79 -8.27
C LEU A 115 3.19 13.01 -8.82
N ALA A 116 2.93 13.40 -10.06
CA ALA A 116 3.52 14.58 -10.69
C ALA A 116 3.06 15.91 -10.06
N LEU A 117 1.97 15.91 -9.27
CA LEU A 117 1.55 17.04 -8.44
C LEU A 117 2.38 17.18 -7.15
N GLU A 118 3.31 16.26 -6.91
CA GLU A 118 4.20 16.21 -5.74
C GLU A 118 3.40 16.30 -4.42
N PRO A 119 2.46 15.38 -4.16
CA PRO A 119 1.70 15.39 -2.91
C PRO A 119 2.65 15.24 -1.72
N SER A 120 2.40 16.01 -0.66
CA SER A 120 3.20 15.92 0.57
C SER A 120 2.79 14.68 1.38
N ASP A 121 3.72 14.12 2.16
CA ASP A 121 3.43 13.06 3.14
C ASP A 121 2.68 13.65 4.35
N CYS A 122 1.37 13.84 4.18
CA CYS A 122 0.48 14.40 5.19
C CYS A 122 -0.96 13.94 4.93
N VAL A 123 -1.82 14.14 5.92
CA VAL A 123 -3.23 13.74 5.89
C VAL A 123 -4.13 14.93 5.56
N ILE A 124 -4.91 14.80 4.48
CA ILE A 124 -6.02 15.70 4.17
C ILE A 124 -7.28 15.16 4.81
N ASN A 125 -8.00 16.00 5.55
CA ASN A 125 -9.31 15.66 6.10
C ASN A 125 -10.44 16.21 5.22
N PHE A 126 -11.26 15.32 4.68
CA PHE A 126 -12.46 15.62 3.89
C PHE A 126 -13.75 15.47 4.72
N GLY A 127 -13.69 15.78 6.02
CA GLY A 127 -14.79 15.62 6.97
C GLY A 127 -14.75 14.24 7.63
N SER A 128 -15.47 13.27 7.07
CA SER A 128 -15.54 11.91 7.64
C SER A 128 -14.40 10.99 7.22
N VAL A 129 -13.48 11.49 6.39
CA VAL A 129 -12.42 10.70 5.76
C VAL A 129 -11.10 11.46 5.86
N SER A 130 -10.06 10.74 6.25
CA SER A 130 -8.68 11.21 6.29
C SER A 130 -7.88 10.38 5.28
N ILE A 131 -7.20 11.05 4.34
CA ILE A 131 -6.41 10.41 3.29
C ILE A 131 -5.04 11.07 3.23
N ASN A 132 -4.01 10.24 3.20
CA ASN A 132 -2.67 10.62 2.75
C ASN A 132 -2.58 10.33 1.24
N VAL A 133 -2.50 11.41 0.45
CA VAL A 133 -2.54 11.32 -1.01
C VAL A 133 -1.26 10.72 -1.57
N LEU A 134 -0.10 11.04 -0.98
CA LEU A 134 1.18 10.46 -1.38
C LEU A 134 1.15 8.94 -1.14
N GLN A 135 0.76 8.51 0.05
CA GLN A 135 0.66 7.10 0.38
C GLN A 135 -0.33 6.35 -0.54
N LEU A 136 -1.51 6.94 -0.80
CA LEU A 136 -2.47 6.38 -1.75
C LEU A 136 -1.80 6.11 -3.10
N ALA A 137 -1.08 7.10 -3.64
CA ALA A 137 -0.45 7.02 -4.95
C ALA A 137 0.74 6.04 -4.96
N GLU A 138 1.64 6.11 -3.98
CA GLU A 138 2.83 5.24 -3.90
C GLU A 138 2.48 3.78 -3.61
N SER A 139 1.36 3.51 -2.94
CA SER A 139 0.88 2.14 -2.67
C SER A 139 0.33 1.43 -3.91
N PHE A 140 -0.06 2.17 -4.94
CA PHE A 140 -0.75 1.61 -6.11
C PHE A 140 0.08 0.55 -6.83
N GLN A 141 1.30 0.89 -7.25
CA GLN A 141 2.14 -0.02 -8.02
C GLN A 141 2.60 -1.26 -7.23
N PRO A 142 3.00 -1.16 -5.94
CA PRO A 142 3.21 -2.32 -5.08
C PRO A 142 1.98 -3.22 -4.96
N ASN A 143 0.79 -2.64 -4.78
CA ASN A 143 -0.46 -3.40 -4.69
C ASN A 143 -0.76 -4.15 -5.98
N CYS A 144 -0.59 -3.50 -7.14
CA CYS A 144 -0.77 -4.16 -8.43
C CYS A 144 0.28 -5.27 -8.65
N THR A 145 1.54 -5.03 -8.27
CA THR A 145 2.61 -6.04 -8.34
C THR A 145 2.30 -7.26 -7.47
N ALA A 146 1.75 -7.06 -6.27
CA ALA A 146 1.34 -8.14 -5.37
C ALA A 146 0.20 -9.00 -5.97
N LEU A 147 -0.59 -8.44 -6.89
CA LEU A 147 -1.63 -9.14 -7.66
C LEU A 147 -1.08 -9.79 -8.95
N GLY A 148 0.20 -9.63 -9.27
CA GLY A 148 0.80 -10.08 -10.53
C GLY A 148 0.41 -9.22 -11.74
N LEU A 149 -0.05 -7.99 -11.49
CA LEU A 149 -0.50 -7.02 -12.49
C LEU A 149 0.46 -5.83 -12.47
N SER A 150 1.49 -5.82 -13.31
CA SER A 150 2.35 -4.65 -13.51
C SER A 150 2.16 -4.15 -14.93
N ALA A 151 1.98 -2.83 -15.09
CA ALA A 151 1.95 -2.16 -16.38
C ALA A 151 3.32 -2.19 -17.07
#